data_AF-A0A0T6DRG4-F1
#
_entry.id   AF-A0A0T6DRG4-F1
#
_cell.length_a   1.000
_cell.length_b   1.000
_cell.length_c   1.000
_cell.angle_alpha   90.00
_cell.angle_beta   90.00
_cell.angle_gamma   90.00
#
_symmetry.space_group_name_H-M   'P 1'
#
loop_
_entity.id
_entity.type
_entity.pdbx_description
1 polymer ?
#
loop_
_entity_poly.entity_id
_entity_poly.type
_entity_poly.pdbx_seq_one_letter_code
_entity_poly.pdbx_strand_id
1 'polypeptide(L)'
;MVFFLGFPNQNWHMEFTYSADKANYHPDRDDLIVFYLDSEEEIQTIIDRAKQAEILPITSQNPYWNENGIELTDPDGFGVILTISPLK
;
A
#
# COMPACT_ATOMS: atom_id res chain seq x y z
N MET A 1 -7.49 19.34 -7.84
CA MET A 1 -7.12 19.35 -6.40
C MET A 1 -5.83 18.55 -6.25
N VAL A 2 -4.96 18.91 -5.31
CA VAL A 2 -3.72 18.17 -5.03
C VAL A 2 -3.69 17.86 -3.54
N PHE A 3 -3.32 16.64 -3.17
CA PHE A 3 -3.01 16.29 -1.78
C PHE A 3 -1.68 15.54 -1.71
N PHE A 4 -0.96 15.76 -0.61
CA PHE A 4 0.33 15.12 -0.34
C PHE A 4 0.19 14.22 0.87
N LEU A 5 0.69 12.98 0.76
CA LEU A 5 0.79 12.02 1.86
C LEU A 5 2.25 11.70 2.12
N GLY A 6 2.72 11.95 3.34
CA GLY A 6 4.09 11.65 3.72
C GLY A 6 4.20 11.33 5.20
N PHE A 7 5.33 10.73 5.58
CA PHE A 7 5.64 10.51 6.98
C PHE A 7 6.33 11.74 7.59
N PRO A 8 6.08 12.03 8.88
CA PRO A 8 6.79 13.08 9.58
C PRO A 8 8.31 12.88 9.48
N ASN A 9 9.05 13.97 9.26
CA ASN A 9 10.51 13.99 9.19
C ASN A 9 11.14 13.15 8.06
N GLN A 10 10.38 12.77 7.03
CA GLN A 10 10.93 12.14 5.83
C GLN A 10 11.09 13.15 4.70
N ASN A 11 12.12 12.95 3.88
CA ASN A 11 12.42 13.80 2.72
C ASN A 11 11.68 13.35 1.44
N TRP A 12 10.58 12.59 1.59
CA TRP A 12 9.78 12.09 0.49
C TRP A 12 8.29 12.08 0.88
N HIS A 13 7.43 12.16 -0.11
CA HIS A 13 5.97 12.07 0.01
C HIS A 13 5.39 11.56 -1.30
N MET A 14 4.13 11.12 -1.26
CA MET A 14 3.31 10.83 -2.42
C MET A 14 2.44 12.04 -2.73
N GLU A 15 2.33 12.40 -4.00
CA GLU A 15 1.43 13.43 -4.50
C GLU A 15 0.27 12.76 -5.25
N PHE A 16 -0.95 13.15 -4.93
CA PHE A 16 -2.14 12.72 -5.63
C PHE A 16 -2.84 13.93 -6.23
N THR A 17 -3.13 13.84 -7.53
CA THR A 17 -3.80 14.90 -8.27
C THR A 17 -5.17 14.47 -8.71
N TYR A 18 -6.14 15.38 -8.61
CA TYR A 18 -7.51 15.19 -9.10
C TYR A 18 -7.84 16.23 -10.17
N SER A 19 -8.32 15.75 -11.32
CA SER A 19 -8.81 16.53 -12.46
C SER A 19 -10.24 16.14 -12.83
N ALA A 20 -10.95 17.02 -13.56
CA ALA A 20 -12.25 16.68 -14.15
C ALA A 20 -12.11 15.63 -15.26
N ASP A 21 -10.99 15.64 -15.97
CA ASP A 21 -10.65 14.60 -16.94
C ASP A 21 -10.32 13.30 -16.23
N LYS A 22 -10.88 12.20 -16.71
CA LYS A 22 -10.62 10.86 -16.18
C LYS A 22 -9.17 10.48 -16.49
N ALA A 23 -8.41 10.16 -15.45
CA ALA A 23 -7.05 9.66 -15.61
C ALA A 23 -7.07 8.31 -16.37
N ASN A 24 -6.11 8.13 -17.28
CA ASN A 24 -5.94 6.90 -18.04
C ASN A 24 -4.72 6.15 -17.50
N TYR A 25 -4.95 5.27 -16.54
CA TYR A 25 -3.96 4.40 -15.90
C TYR A 25 -4.43 2.95 -15.99
N HIS A 26 -3.47 2.04 -16.09
CA HIS A 26 -3.70 0.61 -16.20
C HIS A 26 -2.73 -0.08 -15.23
N PRO A 27 -3.05 -0.10 -13.92
CA PRO A 27 -2.20 -0.77 -12.95
C PRO A 27 -2.19 -2.25 -13.31
N ASP A 28 -1.00 -2.85 -13.30
CA ASP A 28 -0.86 -4.29 -13.27
C ASP A 28 -0.57 -4.77 -11.85
N ARG A 29 -0.49 -6.09 -11.68
CA ARG A 29 -0.36 -6.70 -10.36
C ARG A 29 1.08 -6.67 -9.82
N ASP A 30 2.04 -6.19 -10.59
CA ASP A 30 3.43 -5.95 -10.18
C ASP A 30 3.67 -4.46 -9.86
N ASP A 31 2.73 -3.56 -10.15
CA ASP A 31 2.72 -2.17 -9.71
C ASP A 31 2.42 -2.07 -8.20
N LEU A 32 3.47 -2.19 -7.40
CA LEU A 32 3.40 -2.27 -5.94
C LEU A 32 4.09 -1.10 -5.24
N ILE A 33 3.45 -0.58 -4.19
CA ILE A 33 4.11 0.22 -3.15
C ILE A 33 4.35 -0.68 -1.95
N VAL A 34 5.60 -0.78 -1.50
CA VAL A 34 6.00 -1.65 -0.40
C VAL A 34 6.39 -0.82 0.82
N PHE A 35 5.68 -1.02 1.93
CA PHE A 35 5.99 -0.44 3.23
C PHE A 35 6.65 -1.49 4.13
N TYR A 36 7.90 -1.22 4.50
CA TYR A 36 8.62 -1.96 5.52
C TYR A 36 8.37 -1.31 6.89
N LEU A 37 7.70 -2.03 7.77
CA LEU A 37 7.27 -1.58 9.08
C LEU A 37 8.16 -2.19 10.18
N ASP A 38 8.12 -1.57 11.35
CA ASP A 38 9.02 -1.91 12.46
C ASP A 38 8.54 -3.15 13.24
N SER A 39 7.26 -3.49 13.15
CA SER A 39 6.68 -4.64 13.88
C SER A 39 5.45 -5.25 13.22
N GLU A 40 5.21 -6.52 13.53
CA GLU A 40 3.98 -7.23 13.13
C GLU A 40 2.71 -6.63 13.77
N GLU A 41 2.82 -6.03 14.97
CA GLU A 41 1.70 -5.38 15.64
C GLU A 41 1.20 -4.16 14.84
N GLU A 42 2.13 -3.40 14.24
CA GLU A 42 1.79 -2.27 13.39
C GLU A 42 1.09 -2.74 12.11
N ILE A 43 1.60 -3.82 11.48
CA ILE A 43 0.93 -4.46 10.35
C ILE A 43 -0.49 -4.86 10.72
N GLN A 44 -0.67 -5.58 11.83
CA GLN A 44 -1.99 -6.04 12.27
C GLN A 44 -2.95 -4.88 12.52
N THR A 45 -2.47 -3.80 13.14
CA THR A 45 -3.26 -2.58 13.36
C THR A 45 -3.74 -1.97 12.04
N ILE A 46 -2.89 -1.93 11.02
CA ILE A 46 -3.27 -1.42 9.68
C ILE A 46 -4.29 -2.36 9.03
N ILE A 47 -4.07 -3.67 9.10
CA ILE A 47 -4.99 -4.67 8.54
C ILE A 47 -6.37 -4.60 9.19
N ASP A 48 -6.45 -4.42 10.50
CA ASP A 48 -7.74 -4.33 11.19
C ASP A 48 -8.50 -3.05 10.81
N ARG A 49 -7.80 -1.94 10.63
CA ARG A 49 -8.39 -0.70 10.09
C ARG A 49 -8.86 -0.87 8.65
N ALA A 50 -8.06 -1.54 7.80
CA ALA A 50 -8.42 -1.83 6.42
C ALA A 50 -9.71 -2.67 6.35
N LYS A 51 -9.81 -3.72 7.18
CA LYS A 51 -11.02 -4.57 7.27
C LYS A 51 -12.26 -3.79 7.71
N GLN A 52 -12.12 -2.85 8.65
CA GLN A 52 -13.24 -1.97 9.07
C GLN A 52 -13.73 -1.06 7.93
N ALA A 53 -12.86 -0.75 6.97
CA ALA A 53 -13.18 -0.03 5.75
C ALA A 53 -13.54 -0.96 4.56
N GLU A 54 -13.79 -2.26 4.82
CA GLU A 54 -14.12 -3.27 3.81
C GLU A 54 -13.01 -3.55 2.79
N ILE A 55 -11.76 -3.17 3.10
CA ILE A 55 -10.57 -3.48 2.32
C ILE A 55 -9.95 -4.76 2.90
N LEU A 56 -10.02 -5.85 2.13
CA LEU A 56 -9.53 -7.16 2.56
C LEU A 56 -8.16 -7.47 1.93
N PRO A 57 -7.27 -8.18 2.64
CA PRO A 57 -6.06 -8.74 2.04
C PRO A 57 -6.35 -9.63 0.84
N ILE A 58 -5.48 -9.57 -0.16
CA ILE A 58 -5.55 -10.41 -1.36
C ILE A 58 -4.31 -11.29 -1.49
N THR A 59 -4.43 -12.37 -2.26
CA THR A 59 -3.28 -13.20 -2.63
C THR A 59 -2.46 -12.48 -3.68
N SER A 60 -1.19 -12.23 -3.36
CA SER A 60 -0.22 -11.61 -4.25
C SER A 60 0.07 -12.48 -5.47
N GLN A 61 0.27 -11.82 -6.62
CA GLN A 61 0.71 -12.55 -7.83
C GLN A 61 2.13 -13.09 -7.64
N ASN A 62 3.04 -12.28 -7.09
CA ASN A 62 4.38 -12.73 -6.74
C ASN A 62 4.32 -13.62 -5.48
N PRO A 63 4.68 -14.93 -5.57
CA PRO A 63 4.63 -15.85 -4.43
C PRO A 63 5.47 -15.41 -3.23
N TYR A 64 6.54 -14.63 -3.47
CA TYR A 64 7.37 -14.07 -2.41
C TYR A 64 6.53 -13.30 -1.38
N TRP A 65 5.57 -12.49 -1.82
CA TRP A 65 4.76 -11.67 -0.91
C TRP A 65 3.73 -12.48 -0.12
N ASN A 66 3.27 -13.62 -0.64
CA ASN A 66 2.37 -14.51 0.11
C ASN A 66 3.07 -15.14 1.33
N GLU A 67 4.39 -15.21 1.32
CA GLU A 67 5.21 -15.75 2.42
C GLU A 67 5.82 -14.66 3.30
N ASN A 68 6.07 -13.47 2.75
CA ASN A 68 6.88 -12.42 3.38
C ASN A 68 6.13 -11.10 3.64
N GLY A 69 4.84 -11.01 3.33
CA GLY A 69 4.06 -9.79 3.51
C GLY A 69 2.56 -10.00 3.39
N ILE A 70 1.83 -8.89 3.34
CA ILE A 70 0.40 -8.85 3.12
C ILE A 70 0.08 -7.79 2.07
N GLU A 71 -0.68 -8.16 1.05
CA GLU A 71 -1.11 -7.25 -0.02
C GLU A 71 -2.54 -6.76 0.22
N LEU A 72 -2.70 -5.44 0.15
CA LEU A 72 -3.97 -4.74 0.01
C LEU A 72 -4.05 -4.10 -1.38
N THR A 73 -5.25 -3.72 -1.81
CA THR A 73 -5.44 -2.94 -3.03
C THR A 73 -5.93 -1.54 -2.68
N ASP A 74 -5.33 -0.52 -3.29
CA ASP A 74 -5.82 0.85 -3.15
C ASP A 74 -7.08 1.09 -4.00
N PRO A 75 -7.75 2.26 -3.89
CA PRO A 75 -8.96 2.55 -4.66
C PRO A 75 -8.78 2.58 -6.18
N ASP A 76 -7.54 2.75 -6.65
CA ASP A 76 -7.19 2.85 -8.07
C ASP A 76 -6.70 1.50 -8.65
N GLY A 77 -6.52 0.47 -7.82
CA GLY A 77 -6.14 -0.87 -8.24
C GLY A 77 -4.66 -1.17 -8.13
N PHE A 78 -3.86 -0.27 -7.54
CA PHE A 78 -2.45 -0.53 -7.25
C PHE A 78 -2.31 -1.41 -6.01
N GLY A 79 -1.28 -2.25 -5.98
CA GLY A 79 -1.01 -3.09 -4.82
C GLY A 79 -0.22 -2.33 -3.74
N VAL A 80 -0.59 -2.55 -2.49
CA VAL A 80 0.12 -2.02 -1.32
C VAL A 80 0.57 -3.20 -0.47
N ILE A 81 1.87 -3.41 -0.38
CA ILE A 81 2.47 -4.46 0.44
C ILE A 81 2.84 -3.89 1.81
N LEU A 82 2.41 -4.60 2.85
CA LEU A 82 2.87 -4.40 4.22
C LEU A 82 3.79 -5.57 4.59
N THR A 83 5.01 -5.28 4.98
CA THR A 83 5.99 -6.29 5.41
C THR A 83 6.83 -5.75 6.56
N ILE A 84 7.50 -6.64 7.29
CA ILE A 84 8.48 -6.25 8.30
C ILE A 84 9.80 -5.91 7.61
N SER A 85 10.48 -4.86 8.05
CA SER A 85 11.86 -4.63 7.58
C SER A 85 12.68 -5.89 7.82
N PRO A 86 13.36 -6.46 6.80
CA PRO A 86 14.43 -7.40 7.10
C PRO A 86 15.37 -6.65 8.04
N LEU A 87 15.59 -7.21 9.22
CA LEU A 87 16.53 -6.66 10.20
C LEU A 87 17.83 -6.36 9.46
N LYS A 88 18.17 -5.07 9.31
CA LYS A 88 19.47 -4.65 8.79
C LYS A 88 20.55 -4.95 9.82
#